data_AF-N8ZTW6-F1
#
_entry.id   AF-N8ZTW6-F1
#
_cell.length_a   1.000
_cell.length_b   1.000
_cell.length_c   1.000
_cell.angle_alpha   90.00
_cell.angle_beta   90.00
_cell.angle_gamma   90.00
#
_symmetry.space_group_name_H-M   'P 1'
#
loop_
_entity.id
_entity.type
_entity.pdbx_description
1 polymer ?
#
loop_
_entity_poly.entity_id
_entity_poly.type
_entity_poly.pdbx_seq_one_letter_code
_entity_poly.pdbx_strand_id
1 'polypeptide(L)'
;MSEQIAKQQIGILHGVEIALVAWDGVDAEVDLSCACMFSHELGKAEPIGGLAHLNQALDNALLNLRQGGQFKAEKGETLFITLPSSEIKAKCLLVIGMGNPEQWSVQSSADAVAVALRTAQQHQFRSVAFAPSLLDSGVEIQGDLDAAMLKALKKELEAQIRISELGLNPYLKIEYWSFDAGLNKFDEKAQRFKQAFADLNK
;
A
#
# COMPACT_ATOMS: atom_id res chain seq x y z
N MET A 1 -18.90 9.17 -18.32
CA MET A 1 -18.58 10.35 -17.48
C MET A 1 -17.65 9.82 -16.41
N SER A 2 -16.35 10.03 -16.54
CA SER A 2 -15.37 9.50 -15.57
C SER A 2 -15.59 10.19 -14.24
N GLU A 3 -15.91 9.43 -13.18
CA GLU A 3 -15.87 9.97 -11.82
C GLU A 3 -14.49 10.55 -11.56
N GLN A 4 -14.44 11.77 -11.06
CA GLN A 4 -13.20 12.45 -10.76
C GLN A 4 -12.59 11.79 -9.52
N ILE A 5 -11.49 11.05 -9.71
CA ILE A 5 -10.74 10.45 -8.61
C ILE A 5 -10.25 11.56 -7.67
N ALA A 6 -10.60 11.47 -6.39
CA ALA A 6 -10.12 12.41 -5.39
C ALA A 6 -8.60 12.20 -5.20
N LYS A 7 -7.81 13.24 -5.47
CA LYS A 7 -6.34 13.22 -5.37
C LYS A 7 -5.86 14.50 -4.68
N GLN A 8 -4.95 14.35 -3.73
CA GLN A 8 -4.27 15.46 -3.07
C GLN A 8 -2.76 15.20 -3.10
N GLN A 9 -2.00 16.15 -3.63
CA GLN A 9 -0.54 16.09 -3.56
C GLN A 9 -0.09 16.35 -2.12
N ILE A 10 0.85 15.53 -1.63
CA ILE A 10 1.39 15.61 -0.27
C ILE A 10 2.76 16.30 -0.29
N GLY A 11 3.65 15.92 -1.20
CA GLY A 11 4.99 16.49 -1.29
C GLY A 11 5.90 15.73 -2.26
N ILE A 12 7.19 16.05 -2.24
CA ILE A 12 8.24 15.36 -3.01
C ILE A 12 9.33 14.90 -2.05
N LEU A 13 9.66 13.62 -2.07
CA LEU A 13 10.64 13.00 -1.17
C LEU A 13 11.71 12.30 -1.99
N HIS A 14 12.95 12.79 -1.94
CA HIS A 14 14.06 12.27 -2.76
C HIS A 14 13.75 12.13 -4.25
N GLY A 15 12.98 13.08 -4.82
CA GLY A 15 12.56 13.07 -6.22
C GLY A 15 11.31 12.23 -6.51
N VAL A 16 10.73 11.56 -5.51
CA VAL A 16 9.47 10.82 -5.62
C VAL A 16 8.29 11.73 -5.29
N GLU A 17 7.34 11.87 -6.21
CA GLU A 17 6.07 12.54 -5.95
C GLU A 17 5.18 11.70 -5.03
N ILE A 18 4.78 12.27 -3.90
CA ILE A 18 3.91 11.63 -2.92
C ILE A 18 2.51 12.22 -3.00
N ALA A 19 1.49 11.36 -3.09
CA ALA A 19 0.08 11.76 -3.11
C ALA A 19 -0.77 10.91 -2.17
N LEU A 20 -1.91 11.46 -1.75
CA LEU A 20 -3.04 10.70 -1.23
C LEU A 20 -4.08 10.60 -2.33
N VAL A 21 -4.61 9.40 -2.57
CA VAL A 21 -5.58 9.17 -3.64
C VAL A 21 -6.70 8.24 -3.19
N ALA A 22 -7.93 8.51 -3.61
CA ALA A 22 -9.07 7.65 -3.36
C ALA A 22 -9.23 6.65 -4.50
N TRP A 23 -8.37 5.64 -4.50
CA TRP A 23 -8.43 4.53 -5.44
C TRP A 23 -9.31 3.41 -4.93
N ASP A 24 -10.00 2.76 -5.86
CA ASP A 24 -10.48 1.41 -5.64
C ASP A 24 -9.34 0.40 -5.89
N GLY A 25 -9.44 -0.80 -5.30
CA GLY A 25 -8.40 -1.83 -5.40
C GLY A 25 -8.07 -2.25 -6.84
N VAL A 26 -8.99 -2.06 -7.79
CA VAL A 26 -8.81 -2.40 -9.22
C VAL A 26 -8.50 -1.21 -10.12
N ASP A 27 -8.79 0.01 -9.66
CA ASP A 27 -8.70 1.24 -10.47
C ASP A 27 -7.32 1.89 -10.50
N ALA A 28 -6.41 1.30 -9.74
CA ALA A 28 -5.06 1.79 -9.55
C ALA A 28 -4.20 1.75 -10.83
N GLU A 29 -4.09 2.87 -11.55
CA GLU A 29 -3.29 2.96 -12.78
C GLU A 29 -1.80 3.25 -12.47
N VAL A 30 -1.09 2.21 -12.01
CA VAL A 30 0.33 2.24 -11.62
C VAL A 30 1.08 1.00 -12.13
N ASP A 31 2.41 1.02 -12.07
CA ASP A 31 3.22 -0.17 -12.30
C ASP A 31 2.98 -1.24 -11.21
N LEU A 32 2.87 -0.83 -9.95
CA LEU A 32 2.63 -1.72 -8.82
C LEU A 32 1.52 -1.21 -7.89
N SER A 33 0.42 -1.94 -7.80
CA SER A 33 -0.59 -1.70 -6.75
C SER A 33 -0.37 -2.67 -5.59
N CYS A 34 -0.24 -2.13 -4.38
CA CYS A 34 -0.02 -2.88 -3.16
C CYS A 34 -1.28 -2.83 -2.30
N ALA A 35 -1.78 -4.01 -1.92
CA ALA A 35 -2.85 -4.16 -0.94
C ALA A 35 -2.34 -4.94 0.26
N CYS A 36 -2.88 -4.65 1.44
CA CYS A 36 -2.59 -5.42 2.64
C CYS A 36 -3.72 -6.40 2.94
N MET A 37 -3.39 -7.54 3.52
CA MET A 37 -4.36 -8.57 3.90
C MET A 37 -4.01 -9.11 5.27
N PHE A 38 -5.02 -9.26 6.14
CA PHE A 38 -4.87 -9.92 7.44
C PHE A 38 -5.16 -11.42 7.35
N SER A 39 -4.79 -12.17 8.38
CA SER A 39 -5.08 -13.61 8.45
C SER A 39 -6.57 -13.92 8.56
N HIS A 40 -7.38 -12.94 8.99
CA HIS A 40 -8.84 -12.95 9.00
C HIS A 40 -9.37 -11.51 9.17
N GLU A 41 -10.68 -11.31 9.03
CA GLU A 41 -11.32 -10.01 9.26
C GLU A 41 -11.90 -9.90 10.67
N LEU A 42 -11.93 -8.69 11.24
CA LEU A 42 -12.57 -8.42 12.53
C LEU A 42 -14.08 -8.17 12.35
N GLY A 43 -14.89 -8.98 13.03
CA GLY A 43 -16.34 -8.80 13.09
C GLY A 43 -17.09 -9.10 11.79
N LYS A 44 -16.44 -9.69 10.78
CA LYS A 44 -17.00 -10.04 9.47
C LYS A 44 -16.41 -11.34 8.94
N ALA A 45 -17.13 -11.98 8.01
CA ALA A 45 -16.64 -13.19 7.33
C ALA A 45 -15.71 -12.88 6.15
N GLU A 46 -15.90 -11.73 5.50
CA GLU A 46 -15.20 -11.33 4.28
C GLU A 46 -14.79 -9.86 4.36
N PRO A 47 -13.70 -9.48 3.66
CA PRO A 47 -13.28 -8.08 3.58
C PRO A 47 -14.33 -7.24 2.84
N ILE A 48 -14.26 -5.92 3.01
CA ILE A 48 -15.07 -4.95 2.25
C ILE A 48 -14.17 -3.99 1.47
N GLY A 49 -14.75 -3.11 0.66
CA GLY A 49 -14.01 -2.04 0.00
C GLY A 49 -13.02 -2.55 -1.05
N GLY A 50 -11.86 -1.89 -1.15
CA GLY A 50 -10.90 -2.13 -2.22
C GLY A 50 -10.34 -3.56 -2.21
N LEU A 51 -10.09 -4.15 -1.04
CA LEU A 51 -9.64 -5.54 -0.95
C LEU A 51 -10.71 -6.53 -1.42
N ALA A 52 -11.99 -6.26 -1.17
CA ALA A 52 -13.09 -7.09 -1.63
C ALA A 52 -13.24 -7.03 -3.16
N HIS A 53 -13.20 -5.82 -3.73
CA HIS A 53 -13.25 -5.65 -5.19
C HIS A 53 -12.03 -6.27 -5.88
N LEU A 54 -10.84 -6.14 -5.29
CA LEU A 54 -9.63 -6.80 -5.78
C LEU A 54 -9.77 -8.31 -5.77
N ASN A 55 -10.28 -8.90 -4.67
CA ASN A 55 -10.51 -10.33 -4.58
C ASN A 55 -11.56 -10.81 -5.60
N GLN A 56 -12.62 -10.02 -5.83
CA GLN A 56 -13.64 -10.32 -6.84
C GLN A 56 -13.04 -10.31 -8.26
N ALA A 57 -12.25 -9.29 -8.61
CA ALA A 57 -11.60 -9.19 -9.91
C ALA A 57 -10.55 -10.30 -10.16
N LEU A 58 -10.14 -11.00 -9.10
CA LEU A 58 -9.25 -12.16 -9.13
C LEU A 58 -10.02 -13.48 -8.94
N ASP A 59 -11.32 -13.54 -9.24
CA ASP A 59 -12.16 -14.74 -9.13
C ASP A 59 -12.09 -15.41 -7.74
N ASN A 60 -12.05 -14.59 -6.67
CA ASN A 60 -11.89 -15.00 -5.28
C ASN A 60 -10.57 -15.69 -4.93
N ALA A 61 -9.55 -15.57 -5.77
CA ALA A 61 -8.26 -16.24 -5.57
C ALA A 61 -7.58 -15.85 -4.25
N LEU A 62 -7.68 -14.60 -3.78
CA LEU A 62 -7.00 -14.17 -2.55
C LEU A 62 -7.56 -14.91 -1.33
N LEU A 63 -8.89 -14.96 -1.20
CA LEU A 63 -9.53 -15.69 -0.11
C LEU A 63 -9.31 -17.21 -0.23
N ASN A 64 -9.35 -17.76 -1.44
CA ASN A 64 -9.11 -19.18 -1.67
C ASN A 64 -7.67 -19.58 -1.28
N LEU A 65 -6.67 -18.77 -1.63
CA LEU A 65 -5.27 -18.99 -1.25
C LEU A 65 -5.05 -18.86 0.26
N ARG A 66 -5.77 -17.93 0.92
CA ARG A 66 -5.76 -17.81 2.38
C ARG A 66 -6.36 -19.02 3.07
N GLN A 67 -7.54 -19.46 2.64
CA GLN A 67 -8.22 -20.63 3.20
C GLN A 67 -7.45 -21.93 2.92
N GLY A 68 -6.84 -22.05 1.74
CA GLY A 68 -6.02 -23.21 1.36
C GLY A 68 -4.62 -23.22 1.98
N GLY A 69 -4.19 -22.11 2.60
CA GLY A 69 -2.91 -21.99 3.30
C GLY A 69 -1.70 -21.76 2.41
N GLN A 70 -1.88 -21.50 1.11
CA GLN A 70 -0.80 -21.13 0.19
C GLN A 70 -0.31 -19.70 0.38
N PHE A 71 -1.19 -18.81 0.86
CA PHE A 71 -0.85 -17.44 1.30
C PHE A 71 -1.67 -17.13 2.54
N LYS A 72 -1.10 -17.31 3.73
CA LYS A 72 -1.84 -17.19 5.00
C LYS A 72 -2.07 -15.75 5.45
N ALA A 73 -1.45 -14.81 4.74
CA ALA A 73 -1.34 -13.42 5.13
C ALA A 73 -0.62 -13.25 6.47
N GLU A 74 0.42 -14.07 6.72
CA GLU A 74 1.32 -13.91 7.86
C GLU A 74 2.07 -12.58 7.77
N LYS A 75 2.49 -12.01 8.91
CA LYS A 75 3.14 -10.69 8.93
C LYS A 75 4.41 -10.71 8.07
N GLY A 76 4.43 -9.91 7.00
CA GLY A 76 5.54 -9.79 6.04
C GLY A 76 5.56 -10.85 4.94
N GLU A 77 4.60 -11.77 4.92
CA GLU A 77 4.37 -12.67 3.78
C GLU A 77 3.98 -11.85 2.55
N THR A 78 4.39 -12.29 1.35
CA THR A 78 4.07 -11.58 0.11
C THR A 78 3.51 -12.53 -0.94
N LEU A 79 2.48 -12.07 -1.63
CA LEU A 79 1.96 -12.67 -2.86
C LEU A 79 2.11 -11.65 -3.98
N PHE A 80 3.02 -11.94 -4.91
CA PHE A 80 3.30 -11.07 -6.05
C PHE A 80 2.64 -11.61 -7.31
N ILE A 81 1.76 -10.81 -7.92
CA ILE A 81 0.94 -11.20 -9.07
C ILE A 81 1.37 -10.35 -10.28
N THR A 82 1.96 -10.99 -11.27
CA THR A 82 2.44 -10.35 -12.50
C THR A 82 1.49 -10.47 -13.68
N LEU A 83 0.43 -11.25 -13.52
CA LEU A 83 -0.62 -11.48 -14.52
C LEU A 83 -1.99 -11.17 -13.90
N PRO A 84 -2.27 -9.89 -13.58
CA PRO A 84 -3.59 -9.51 -13.09
C PRO A 84 -4.66 -9.74 -14.19
N SER A 85 -5.92 -9.84 -13.77
CA SER A 85 -7.04 -9.90 -14.72
C SER A 85 -7.16 -8.59 -15.50
N SER A 86 -7.85 -8.60 -16.64
CA SER A 86 -8.04 -7.41 -17.47
C SER A 86 -8.87 -6.30 -16.81
N GLU A 87 -9.53 -6.60 -15.68
CA GLU A 87 -10.32 -5.63 -14.91
C GLU A 87 -9.44 -4.73 -14.03
N ILE A 88 -8.20 -5.14 -13.78
CA ILE A 88 -7.26 -4.47 -12.88
C ILE A 88 -6.32 -3.60 -13.72
N LYS A 89 -6.29 -2.30 -13.42
CA LYS A 89 -5.48 -1.32 -14.18
C LYS A 89 -3.99 -1.37 -13.88
N ALA A 90 -3.61 -1.83 -12.69
CA ALA A 90 -2.21 -1.94 -12.31
C ALA A 90 -1.51 -3.03 -13.12
N LYS A 91 -0.23 -2.81 -13.49
CA LYS A 91 0.53 -3.82 -14.25
C LYS A 91 0.86 -5.06 -13.41
N CYS A 92 1.15 -4.86 -12.13
CA CYS A 92 1.41 -5.92 -11.16
C CYS A 92 0.70 -5.60 -9.84
N LEU A 93 0.44 -6.64 -9.06
CA LEU A 93 -0.07 -6.53 -7.69
C LEU A 93 0.91 -7.11 -6.70
N LEU A 94 0.95 -6.51 -5.52
CA LEU A 94 1.59 -7.07 -4.34
C LEU A 94 0.58 -7.13 -3.20
N VAL A 95 0.24 -8.34 -2.75
CA VAL A 95 -0.53 -8.52 -1.52
C VAL A 95 0.43 -8.79 -0.37
N ILE A 96 0.38 -7.96 0.66
CA ILE A 96 1.28 -8.01 1.82
C ILE A 96 0.48 -8.54 3.02
N GLY A 97 0.97 -9.63 3.60
CA GLY A 97 0.40 -10.20 4.81
C GLY A 97 0.68 -9.33 6.03
N MET A 98 -0.37 -9.03 6.78
CA MET A 98 -0.34 -8.19 7.99
C MET A 98 -0.38 -9.01 9.27
N GLY A 99 -0.60 -10.32 9.18
CA GLY A 99 -0.73 -11.23 10.30
C GLY A 99 -2.10 -11.12 10.98
N ASN A 100 -2.11 -11.36 12.29
CA ASN A 100 -3.32 -11.30 13.10
C ASN A 100 -3.78 -9.83 13.28
N PRO A 101 -5.05 -9.49 12.97
CA PRO A 101 -5.56 -8.12 13.05
C PRO A 101 -5.67 -7.59 14.48
N GLU A 102 -5.91 -8.43 15.49
CA GLU A 102 -5.90 -8.02 16.91
C GLU A 102 -4.50 -7.61 17.41
N GLN A 103 -3.45 -8.01 16.72
CA GLN A 103 -2.06 -7.64 17.01
C GLN A 103 -1.55 -6.48 16.13
N TRP A 104 -2.44 -5.85 15.36
CA TRP A 104 -2.05 -4.75 14.50
C TRP A 104 -1.52 -3.56 15.31
N SER A 105 -0.54 -2.86 14.73
CA SER A 105 -0.02 -1.58 15.23
C SER A 105 0.36 -0.70 14.04
N VAL A 106 0.56 0.59 14.27
CA VAL A 106 1.10 1.50 13.24
C VAL A 106 2.43 1.02 12.66
N GLN A 107 3.24 0.29 13.46
CA GLN A 107 4.48 -0.31 12.97
C GLN A 107 4.23 -1.41 11.95
N SER A 108 3.12 -2.17 12.06
CA SER A 108 2.76 -3.19 11.07
C SER A 108 2.54 -2.58 9.68
N SER A 109 1.85 -1.44 9.59
CA SER A 109 1.65 -0.72 8.32
C SER A 109 2.94 -0.07 7.81
N ALA A 110 3.78 0.46 8.71
CA ALA A 110 5.11 0.95 8.36
C ALA A 110 6.01 -0.16 7.77
N ASP A 111 5.99 -1.36 8.36
CA ASP A 111 6.73 -2.52 7.85
C ASP A 111 6.24 -2.91 6.44
N ALA A 112 4.92 -2.86 6.20
CA ALA A 112 4.33 -3.13 4.89
C ALA A 112 4.74 -2.10 3.83
N VAL A 113 4.83 -0.81 4.18
CA VAL A 113 5.39 0.22 3.27
C VAL A 113 6.82 -0.11 2.87
N ALA A 114 7.65 -0.56 3.81
CA ALA A 114 9.04 -0.94 3.53
C ALA A 114 9.13 -2.21 2.65
N VAL A 115 8.21 -3.16 2.81
CA VAL A 115 8.09 -4.31 1.90
C VAL A 115 7.73 -3.83 0.49
N ALA A 116 6.70 -3.00 0.34
CA ALA A 116 6.27 -2.46 -0.95
C ALA A 116 7.40 -1.70 -1.68
N LEU A 117 8.14 -0.82 -0.99
CA LEU A 117 9.23 -0.06 -1.62
C LEU A 117 10.37 -0.98 -2.08
N ARG A 118 10.73 -1.98 -1.27
CA ARG A 118 11.78 -2.95 -1.64
C ARG A 118 11.38 -3.78 -2.86
N THR A 119 10.14 -4.25 -2.92
CA THR A 119 9.62 -4.96 -4.10
C THR A 119 9.61 -4.05 -5.32
N ALA A 120 9.13 -2.81 -5.19
CA ALA A 120 9.15 -1.85 -6.29
C ALA A 120 10.58 -1.59 -6.81
N GLN A 121 11.54 -1.50 -5.89
CA GLN A 121 12.95 -1.33 -6.23
C GLN A 121 13.54 -2.54 -6.95
N GLN A 122 13.27 -3.76 -6.47
CA GLN A 122 13.74 -5.00 -7.10
C GLN A 122 13.26 -5.14 -8.54
N HIS A 123 12.03 -4.68 -8.82
CA HIS A 123 11.43 -4.73 -10.15
C HIS A 123 11.58 -3.44 -10.96
N GLN A 124 12.26 -2.43 -10.42
CA GLN A 124 12.53 -1.16 -11.09
C GLN A 124 11.26 -0.43 -11.57
N PHE A 125 10.18 -0.54 -10.80
CA PHE A 125 8.91 0.14 -11.07
C PHE A 125 9.03 1.65 -10.87
N ARG A 126 8.21 2.40 -11.59
CA ARG A 126 8.21 3.88 -11.61
C ARG A 126 7.06 4.47 -10.82
N SER A 127 5.94 3.76 -10.70
CA SER A 127 4.77 4.21 -9.96
C SER A 127 4.22 3.12 -9.04
N VAL A 128 3.93 3.50 -7.80
CA VAL A 128 3.42 2.60 -6.76
C VAL A 128 2.17 3.19 -6.13
N ALA A 129 1.17 2.35 -5.88
CA ALA A 129 0.06 2.67 -5.01
C ALA A 129 0.04 1.72 -3.82
N PHE A 130 -0.26 2.25 -2.64
CA PHE A 130 -0.23 1.49 -1.40
C PHE A 130 -1.50 1.70 -0.59
N ALA A 131 -2.29 0.63 -0.47
CA ALA A 131 -3.45 0.54 0.40
C ALA A 131 -3.11 -0.28 1.67
N PRO A 132 -3.23 0.29 2.89
CA PRO A 132 -3.02 -0.47 4.11
C PRO A 132 -4.21 -1.38 4.48
N SER A 133 -5.34 -1.26 3.77
CA SER A 133 -6.53 -2.13 3.86
C SER A 133 -7.08 -2.38 5.28
N LEU A 134 -6.85 -1.47 6.22
CA LEU A 134 -7.25 -1.65 7.62
C LEU A 134 -8.77 -1.68 7.80
N LEU A 135 -9.45 -0.71 7.18
CA LEU A 135 -10.92 -0.58 7.29
C LEU A 135 -11.65 -1.71 6.56
N ASP A 136 -11.03 -2.22 5.48
CA ASP A 136 -11.51 -3.35 4.70
C ASP A 136 -11.64 -4.60 5.58
N SER A 137 -10.71 -4.74 6.54
CA SER A 137 -10.63 -5.83 7.52
C SER A 137 -11.28 -5.53 8.88
N GLY A 138 -11.91 -4.36 9.04
CA GLY A 138 -12.55 -3.97 10.30
C GLY A 138 -11.59 -3.53 11.40
N VAL A 139 -10.31 -3.30 11.10
CA VAL A 139 -9.32 -2.82 12.07
C VAL A 139 -9.54 -1.35 12.37
N GLU A 140 -9.68 -1.03 13.66
CA GLU A 140 -9.72 0.35 14.12
C GLU A 140 -8.33 0.98 14.12
N ILE A 141 -8.22 2.17 13.54
CA ILE A 141 -6.94 2.88 13.44
C ILE A 141 -6.68 3.59 14.76
N GLN A 142 -5.63 3.18 15.45
CA GLN A 142 -5.12 3.80 16.67
C GLN A 142 -3.71 4.36 16.43
N GLY A 143 -3.42 5.54 16.99
CA GLY A 143 -2.14 6.22 16.82
C GLY A 143 -1.99 6.98 15.50
N ASP A 144 -0.78 7.49 15.25
CA ASP A 144 -0.45 8.31 14.07
C ASP A 144 0.02 7.44 12.90
N LEU A 145 -0.95 6.76 12.28
CA LEU A 145 -0.71 5.87 11.13
C LEU A 145 -0.10 6.62 9.95
N ASP A 146 -0.62 7.80 9.64
CA ASP A 146 -0.24 8.59 8.47
C ASP A 146 1.24 8.99 8.56
N ALA A 147 1.69 9.47 9.73
CA ALA A 147 3.09 9.77 9.97
C ALA A 147 3.99 8.54 9.99
N ALA A 148 3.53 7.43 10.58
CA ALA A 148 4.31 6.19 10.61
C ALA A 148 4.62 5.65 9.20
N MET A 149 3.62 5.64 8.32
CA MET A 149 3.79 5.21 6.92
C MET A 149 4.69 6.15 6.14
N LEU A 150 4.52 7.46 6.27
CA LEU A 150 5.39 8.45 5.62
C LEU A 150 6.84 8.35 6.09
N LYS A 151 7.06 8.18 7.40
CA LYS A 151 8.39 7.99 7.99
C LYS A 151 9.05 6.70 7.50
N ALA A 152 8.28 5.62 7.39
CA ALA A 152 8.76 4.35 6.84
C ALA A 152 9.17 4.50 5.37
N LEU A 153 8.36 5.17 4.56
CA LEU A 153 8.69 5.45 3.16
C LEU A 153 10.00 6.24 3.04
N LYS A 154 10.15 7.33 3.82
CA LYS A 154 11.40 8.11 3.86
C LYS A 154 12.61 7.26 4.21
N LYS A 155 12.51 6.53 5.32
CA LYS A 155 13.61 5.71 5.82
C LYS A 155 14.04 4.66 4.79
N GLU A 156 13.08 4.01 4.13
CA GLU A 156 13.40 2.97 3.16
C GLU A 156 13.92 3.58 1.84
N LEU A 157 13.43 4.76 1.41
CA LEU A 157 14.03 5.49 0.28
C LEU A 157 15.50 5.82 0.56
N GLU A 158 15.80 6.39 1.73
CA GLU A 158 17.17 6.73 2.13
C GLU A 158 18.07 5.48 2.19
N ALA A 159 17.55 4.37 2.70
CA ALA A 159 18.26 3.09 2.73
C ALA A 159 18.59 2.59 1.31
N GLN A 160 17.61 2.58 0.40
CA GLN A 160 17.82 2.12 -0.97
C GLN A 160 18.75 3.04 -1.77
N ILE A 161 18.68 4.36 -1.56
CA ILE A 161 19.63 5.32 -2.12
C ILE A 161 21.03 4.98 -1.65
N ARG A 162 21.21 4.78 -0.34
CA ARG A 162 22.53 4.44 0.23
C ARG A 162 23.08 3.13 -0.32
N ILE A 163 22.24 2.10 -0.47
CA ILE A 163 22.62 0.81 -1.06
C ILE A 163 23.05 1.02 -2.54
N SER A 164 22.37 1.90 -3.27
CA SER A 164 22.71 2.23 -4.67
C SER A 164 24.02 3.00 -4.78
N GLU A 165 24.29 3.96 -3.89
CA GLU A 165 25.56 4.70 -3.82
C GLU A 165 26.76 3.77 -3.56
N LEU A 166 26.54 2.68 -2.83
CA LEU A 166 27.54 1.64 -2.59
C LEU A 166 27.73 0.69 -3.80
N GLY A 167 26.97 0.88 -4.88
CA GLY A 167 27.02 0.04 -6.08
C GLY A 167 26.40 -1.35 -5.90
N LEU A 168 25.62 -1.56 -4.84
CA LEU A 168 25.03 -2.86 -4.52
C LEU A 168 23.70 -3.10 -5.24
N ASN A 169 22.99 -2.03 -5.60
CA ASN A 169 21.76 -2.06 -6.40
C ASN A 169 21.76 -0.93 -7.45
N PRO A 170 20.96 -1.04 -8.52
CA PRO A 170 20.65 0.10 -9.37
C PRO A 170 19.98 1.23 -8.58
N TYR A 171 20.11 2.47 -9.02
CA TYR A 171 19.35 3.58 -8.44
C TYR A 171 17.84 3.38 -8.58
N LEU A 172 17.08 3.94 -7.64
CA LEU A 172 15.63 3.87 -7.68
C LEU A 172 15.08 4.58 -8.92
N LYS A 173 14.09 3.95 -9.55
CA LYS A 173 13.31 4.52 -10.67
C LYS A 173 11.93 5.01 -10.26
N ILE A 174 11.59 4.86 -8.99
CA ILE A 174 10.28 5.25 -8.44
C ILE A 174 10.18 6.77 -8.54
N GLU A 175 9.18 7.23 -9.27
CA GLU A 175 8.88 8.65 -9.51
C GLU A 175 7.57 9.06 -8.85
N TYR A 176 6.67 8.11 -8.63
CA TYR A 176 5.36 8.35 -8.05
C TYR A 176 4.99 7.31 -6.99
N TRP A 177 4.48 7.78 -5.86
CA TRP A 177 3.95 6.96 -4.77
C TRP A 177 2.62 7.53 -4.27
N SER A 178 1.53 6.75 -4.36
CA SER A 178 0.28 7.06 -3.68
C SER A 178 0.09 6.25 -2.41
N PHE A 179 -0.40 6.93 -1.38
CA PHE A 179 -1.15 6.27 -0.32
C PHE A 179 -2.62 6.28 -0.70
N ASP A 180 -3.24 5.11 -0.64
CA ASP A 180 -4.63 4.95 -1.04
C ASP A 180 -5.53 5.00 0.19
N ALA A 181 -6.58 5.81 0.10
CA ALA A 181 -7.53 6.00 1.20
C ALA A 181 -8.95 6.17 0.68
N GLY A 182 -9.90 5.48 1.32
CA GLY A 182 -11.32 5.68 1.00
C GLY A 182 -11.79 7.12 1.21
N LEU A 183 -12.81 7.52 0.45
CA LEU A 183 -13.37 8.87 0.36
C LEU A 183 -13.86 9.45 1.71
N ASN A 184 -14.20 8.59 2.67
CA ASN A 184 -14.63 9.05 3.99
C ASN A 184 -13.52 9.86 4.67
N LYS A 185 -13.83 11.12 5.01
CA LYS A 185 -12.91 12.10 5.61
C LYS A 185 -11.61 12.27 4.81
N PHE A 186 -11.69 12.20 3.47
CA PHE A 186 -10.52 12.25 2.59
C PHE A 186 -9.68 13.52 2.79
N ASP A 187 -10.32 14.70 2.85
CA ASP A 187 -9.61 15.96 3.04
C ASP A 187 -8.92 16.03 4.41
N GLU A 188 -9.56 15.55 5.48
CA GLU A 188 -8.94 15.48 6.81
C GLU A 188 -7.72 14.56 6.81
N LYS A 189 -7.80 13.39 6.16
CA LYS A 189 -6.65 12.49 5.96
C LYS A 189 -5.53 13.19 5.19
N ALA A 190 -5.87 13.88 4.10
CA ALA A 190 -4.89 14.62 3.30
C ALA A 190 -4.17 15.69 4.13
N GLN A 191 -4.87 16.40 5.01
CA GLN A 191 -4.24 17.36 5.92
C GLN A 191 -3.31 16.70 6.93
N ARG A 192 -3.66 15.53 7.49
CA ARG A 192 -2.76 14.77 8.38
C ARG A 192 -1.50 14.32 7.65
N PHE A 193 -1.62 13.79 6.43
CA PHE A 193 -0.45 13.46 5.60
C PHE A 193 0.42 14.69 5.30
N LYS A 194 -0.17 15.83 4.95
CA LYS A 194 0.58 17.07 4.69
C LYS A 194 1.31 17.57 5.95
N GLN A 195 0.66 17.52 7.11
CA GLN A 195 1.27 17.89 8.38
C GLN A 195 2.43 16.97 8.74
N ALA A 196 2.21 15.65 8.69
CA ALA A 196 3.23 14.65 8.94
C ALA A 196 4.43 14.80 7.98
N PHE A 197 4.16 15.09 6.70
CA PHE A 197 5.19 15.34 5.70
C PHE A 197 6.02 16.59 6.02
N ALA A 198 5.37 17.68 6.46
CA ALA A 198 6.08 18.89 6.88
C ALA A 198 7.00 18.64 8.10
N ASP A 199 6.58 17.74 9.00
CA ASP A 199 7.34 17.38 10.19
C ASP A 199 8.51 16.41 9.91
N LEU A 200 8.53 15.71 8.76
CA LEU A 200 9.66 14.87 8.35
C LEU A 200 10.95 15.65 8.05
N ASN A 201 10.83 16.95 7.75
CA ASN A 201 11.92 17.81 7.31
C ASN A 201 12.42 18.78 8.40
N LYS A 202 11.90 18.66 9.62
CA LYS A 202 12.37 19.39 10.80
C LYS A 202 13.46 18.59 11.51
#